data_AF-A0A9P6USV1-F1
#
_entry.id   AF-A0A9P6USV1-F1
#
_cell.length_a   1.000
_cell.length_b   1.000
_cell.length_c   1.000
_cell.angle_alpha   90.00
_cell.angle_beta   90.00
_cell.angle_gamma   90.00
#
_symmetry.space_group_name_H-M   'P 1'
#
loop_
_entity.id
_entity.type
_entity.pdbx_description
1 polymer ?
#
loop_
_entity_poly.entity_id
_entity_poly.type
_entity_poly.pdbx_seq_one_letter_code
_entity_poly.pdbx_strand_id
1 'polypeptide(L)'
;MYNIFGDPRVAQNQQRYRRRGNDRQDFFPGFSNSLFFDPFSSTGQQSQQEAGQDPEESDEYDNHPFYSSAQKQRHLQQQYQQQERQRQQEMERQRYLQQQQEREQEARVQMAAEQERRQQEEAALKRAHHEAAMRQHHDTLHKQQALRQQQQMKHQQSQQQQHHLQQQKAHQHQQPFKVTTVNSDLHPQQQQQSQQQQPGTGRKARRQRRRQRQSAAAHQNEAQSTGDQDDDLEDEATMNILANALDDVYTTPEEEAQRVSRKHVEAAKKKTHVPPPPAESEEDEEDEVDDDEDVWEQAASALNRTNAAEKQQKIQQQHKQRHLQQQQRQPRLQQQYRQLQQQQQQQQKRQQVDEPESGEEMDQEKETPQEDDETMDDTNTVTQDEQEEEEEEEEEEEEEGEEEEEEEEEEEEEEEEEEEVPQPDPELIRKSQAELQDIRTSLDNLAHELRQLESGAIHNKKHVLMTEENLTKAMLRIDSVESGGDDSIRKQRKELINRTEHILAKVDDFKRRTKISVPRRK
;
A
#
# COMPACT_ATOMS: atom_id res chain seq x y z
N MET A 1 59.10 26.83 -6.88
CA MET A 1 58.09 26.24 -5.98
C MET A 1 56.74 26.56 -6.59
N TYR A 2 55.96 25.54 -6.94
CA TYR A 2 54.58 25.68 -7.43
C TYR A 2 53.77 24.55 -6.78
N ASN A 3 52.54 24.85 -6.37
CA ASN A 3 51.74 23.91 -5.59
C ASN A 3 51.14 22.83 -6.49
N ILE A 4 51.38 21.57 -6.15
CA ILE A 4 50.79 20.40 -6.81
C ILE A 4 49.71 19.87 -5.87
N PHE A 5 48.46 20.25 -6.13
CA PHE A 5 47.27 19.58 -5.61
C PHE A 5 46.24 19.55 -6.74
N GLY A 6 45.96 18.34 -7.26
CA GLY A 6 44.95 18.11 -8.27
C GLY A 6 43.58 17.86 -7.65
N ASP A 7 42.52 18.24 -8.37
CA ASP A 7 41.13 18.02 -7.97
C ASP A 7 40.70 16.56 -8.27
N PRO A 8 40.29 15.76 -7.28
CA PRO A 8 40.05 14.32 -7.46
C PRO A 8 38.71 13.97 -8.15
N ARG A 9 37.96 14.95 -8.70
CA ARG A 9 36.56 14.76 -9.14
C ARG A 9 36.33 14.41 -10.62
N VAL A 10 37.32 13.86 -11.34
CA VAL A 10 37.17 13.48 -12.77
C VAL A 10 37.74 12.09 -13.06
N ALA A 11 37.16 11.03 -12.46
CA ALA A 11 37.71 9.67 -12.56
C ALA A 11 36.68 8.50 -12.61
N GLN A 12 35.45 8.69 -13.11
CA GLN A 12 34.52 7.56 -13.30
C GLN A 12 33.47 7.78 -14.42
N ASN A 13 33.87 7.68 -15.70
CA ASN A 13 32.90 7.66 -16.82
C ASN A 13 33.40 7.05 -18.14
N GLN A 14 34.11 5.91 -18.11
CA GLN A 14 34.65 5.25 -19.32
C GLN A 14 34.59 3.70 -19.32
N GLN A 15 33.47 3.09 -18.90
CA GLN A 15 33.26 1.62 -19.03
C GLN A 15 31.82 1.21 -19.44
N ARG A 16 31.20 1.85 -20.45
CA ARG A 16 29.86 1.45 -20.95
C ARG A 16 29.70 1.39 -22.48
N TYR A 17 30.72 0.96 -23.22
CA TYR A 17 30.58 0.58 -24.64
C TYR A 17 31.62 -0.45 -25.12
N ARG A 18 31.37 -1.77 -24.95
CA ARG A 18 31.75 -2.89 -25.87
C ARG A 18 31.02 -4.19 -25.46
N ARG A 19 30.88 -5.12 -26.42
CA ARG A 19 30.18 -6.43 -26.32
C ARG A 19 28.65 -6.29 -26.12
N ARG A 20 27.80 -7.13 -26.71
CA ARG A 20 27.98 -8.16 -27.76
C ARG A 20 26.74 -8.12 -28.66
N GLY A 21 26.92 -8.35 -29.96
CA GLY A 21 25.86 -8.89 -30.81
C GLY A 21 26.23 -10.32 -31.17
N ASN A 22 25.26 -11.22 -31.24
CA ASN A 22 25.38 -12.52 -31.89
C ASN A 22 23.96 -12.98 -32.29
N ASP A 23 23.71 -13.09 -33.59
CA ASP A 23 22.63 -13.92 -34.11
C ASP A 23 23.08 -15.40 -34.09
N ARG A 24 22.13 -16.34 -34.25
CA ARG A 24 22.30 -17.81 -34.36
C ARG A 24 22.51 -18.54 -33.01
N GLN A 25 22.07 -19.80 -32.85
CA GLN A 25 21.29 -20.66 -33.75
C GLN A 25 20.40 -21.67 -32.98
N ASP A 26 19.63 -22.46 -33.74
CA ASP A 26 18.63 -23.42 -33.29
C ASP A 26 19.20 -24.52 -32.36
N PHE A 27 18.50 -24.82 -31.26
CA PHE A 27 18.46 -26.17 -30.68
C PHE A 27 17.17 -26.39 -29.86
N PHE A 28 16.50 -27.53 -30.08
CA PHE A 28 15.41 -28.05 -29.23
C PHE A 28 15.90 -29.38 -28.62
N PRO A 29 15.69 -29.57 -27.31
CA PRO A 29 14.76 -30.61 -26.87
C PRO A 29 13.59 -29.97 -26.09
N GLY A 30 12.50 -30.66 -25.77
CA GLY A 30 12.23 -32.10 -25.86
C GLY A 30 11.94 -32.65 -24.45
N PHE A 31 10.89 -33.46 -24.32
CA PHE A 31 10.29 -33.95 -23.07
C PHE A 31 9.63 -32.84 -22.21
N SER A 32 8.39 -32.89 -21.71
CA SER A 32 7.40 -33.95 -21.40
C SER A 32 7.54 -34.63 -20.04
N ASN A 33 6.86 -34.06 -19.03
CA ASN A 33 6.29 -34.77 -17.87
C ASN A 33 4.79 -34.42 -17.84
N SER A 34 3.82 -35.33 -17.99
CA SER A 34 3.41 -36.40 -17.06
C SER A 34 3.18 -35.87 -15.63
N LEU A 35 1.92 -35.67 -15.24
CA LEU A 35 1.18 -36.67 -14.46
C LEU A 35 2.02 -37.24 -13.31
N PHE A 36 2.16 -36.46 -12.23
CA PHE A 36 2.32 -37.06 -10.91
C PHE A 36 0.96 -37.63 -10.46
N PHE A 37 0.99 -38.85 -9.95
CA PHE A 37 -0.17 -39.65 -9.59
C PHE A 37 -0.05 -39.97 -8.09
N ASP A 38 -0.98 -39.50 -7.26
CA ASP A 38 -0.94 -39.78 -5.81
C ASP A 38 -1.13 -41.28 -5.53
N PRO A 39 -0.21 -41.94 -4.80
CA PRO A 39 -0.33 -43.36 -4.47
C PRO A 39 -0.74 -43.62 -3.01
N PHE A 40 -1.11 -42.60 -2.23
CA PHE A 40 -1.60 -42.75 -0.85
C PHE A 40 -3.11 -43.08 -0.80
N SER A 41 -3.49 -44.23 -1.36
CA SER A 41 -4.83 -44.82 -1.19
C SER A 41 -4.83 -46.35 -1.37
N SER A 42 -4.33 -47.04 -0.35
CA SER A 42 -4.60 -48.46 -0.05
C SER A 42 -4.63 -48.59 1.47
N THR A 43 -5.63 -49.11 2.19
CA THR A 43 -6.80 -49.97 1.88
C THR A 43 -6.53 -51.42 1.49
N GLY A 44 -5.76 -52.11 2.32
CA GLY A 44 -6.14 -53.43 2.82
C GLY A 44 -5.31 -54.62 2.33
N GLN A 45 -5.62 -55.77 2.93
CA GLN A 45 -4.84 -57.03 2.90
C GLN A 45 -3.52 -56.93 3.72
N GLN A 46 -2.99 -58.02 4.30
CA GLN A 46 -3.44 -59.42 4.23
C GLN A 46 -3.19 -60.18 5.55
N SER A 47 -3.97 -61.23 5.80
CA SER A 47 -3.85 -62.12 6.95
C SER A 47 -3.22 -63.47 6.57
N GLN A 48 -2.23 -63.90 7.33
CA GLN A 48 -1.68 -65.26 7.49
C GLN A 48 -1.05 -65.28 8.91
N GLN A 49 -1.16 -66.31 9.76
CA GLN A 49 -0.74 -67.72 9.62
C GLN A 49 0.79 -67.83 9.44
N GLU A 50 1.53 -68.70 10.14
CA GLU A 50 1.14 -69.73 11.12
C GLU A 50 2.35 -70.14 11.99
N ALA A 51 2.24 -70.08 13.33
CA ALA A 51 3.05 -70.82 14.31
C ALA A 51 2.46 -70.61 15.73
N GLY A 52 2.22 -71.62 16.57
CA GLY A 52 2.42 -73.06 16.39
C GLY A 52 3.53 -73.65 17.26
N GLN A 53 3.63 -73.25 18.53
CA GLN A 53 4.47 -73.90 19.53
C GLN A 53 3.67 -74.11 20.83
N ASP A 54 3.61 -75.35 21.28
CA ASP A 54 2.98 -75.73 22.55
C ASP A 54 3.89 -75.39 23.74
N PRO A 55 3.35 -74.76 24.81
CA PRO A 55 4.01 -74.73 26.11
C PRO A 55 3.65 -76.01 26.89
N GLU A 56 4.38 -77.11 26.63
CA GLU A 56 4.30 -78.30 27.49
C GLU A 56 4.95 -78.03 28.86
N GLU A 57 4.13 -78.15 29.91
CA GLU A 57 4.49 -78.54 31.30
C GLU A 57 5.83 -78.03 31.88
N SER A 58 5.83 -76.79 32.40
CA SER A 58 6.88 -76.29 33.33
C SER A 58 6.32 -75.74 34.64
N ASP A 59 5.18 -76.25 35.10
CA ASP A 59 4.45 -75.82 36.31
C ASP A 59 5.05 -76.37 37.62
N GLU A 60 6.28 -76.00 38.02
CA GLU A 60 6.72 -76.29 39.40
C GLU A 60 7.72 -75.33 40.10
N TYR A 61 8.35 -74.35 39.44
CA TYR A 61 9.48 -73.59 40.05
C TYR A 61 9.33 -72.08 40.32
N ASP A 62 8.34 -71.38 39.74
CA ASP A 62 8.21 -69.91 39.87
C ASP A 62 7.21 -69.44 40.95
N ASN A 63 7.38 -69.93 42.18
CA ASN A 63 6.67 -69.41 43.35
C ASN A 63 7.61 -68.85 44.44
N HIS A 64 8.64 -68.13 44.01
CA HIS A 64 9.52 -67.35 44.88
C HIS A 64 8.97 -65.92 45.04
N PRO A 65 8.34 -65.56 46.19
CA PRO A 65 7.69 -64.25 46.37
C PRO A 65 8.65 -63.05 46.32
N PHE A 66 9.96 -63.29 46.36
CA PHE A 66 11.00 -62.27 46.30
C PHE A 66 11.27 -61.69 44.90
N TYR A 67 10.95 -62.43 43.82
CA TYR A 67 11.06 -61.90 42.45
C TYR A 67 9.85 -61.05 42.06
N SER A 68 8.67 -61.41 42.58
CA SER A 68 7.41 -60.69 42.32
C SER A 68 7.43 -59.24 42.82
N SER A 69 8.05 -58.97 43.97
CA SER A 69 8.15 -57.61 44.54
C SER A 69 8.98 -56.67 43.66
N ALA A 70 10.14 -57.12 43.18
CA ALA A 70 11.02 -56.31 42.33
C ALA A 70 10.37 -55.99 40.97
N GLN A 71 9.68 -56.94 40.34
CA GLN A 71 8.90 -56.71 39.12
C GLN A 71 7.76 -55.72 39.37
N LYS A 72 7.01 -55.87 40.47
CA LYS A 72 5.92 -54.95 40.85
C LYS A 72 6.42 -53.52 41.09
N GLN A 73 7.60 -53.37 41.71
CA GLN A 73 8.22 -52.07 41.94
C GLN A 73 8.64 -51.39 40.63
N ARG A 74 9.27 -52.13 39.70
CA ARG A 74 9.59 -51.62 38.34
C ARG A 74 8.33 -51.18 37.58
N HIS A 75 7.26 -51.96 37.65
CA HIS A 75 5.99 -51.60 36.98
C HIS A 75 5.37 -50.33 37.58
N LEU A 76 5.37 -50.18 38.91
CA LEU A 76 4.88 -48.97 39.58
C LEU A 76 5.70 -47.72 39.20
N GLN A 77 7.03 -47.85 39.12
CA GLN A 77 7.92 -46.78 38.68
C GLN A 77 7.69 -46.40 37.20
N GLN A 78 7.46 -47.38 36.33
CA GLN A 78 7.11 -47.15 34.93
C GLN A 78 5.75 -46.45 34.79
N GLN A 79 4.76 -46.82 35.61
CA GLN A 79 3.45 -46.16 35.67
C GLN A 79 3.58 -44.69 36.11
N TYR A 80 4.43 -44.39 37.11
CA TYR A 80 4.73 -43.03 37.54
C TYR A 80 5.33 -42.18 36.42
N GLN A 81 6.36 -42.69 35.72
CA GLN A 81 6.95 -42.01 34.57
C GLN A 81 5.98 -41.81 33.38
N GLN A 82 4.94 -42.63 33.25
CA GLN A 82 3.87 -42.37 32.27
C GLN A 82 2.95 -41.24 32.74
N GLN A 83 2.61 -41.20 34.03
CA GLN A 83 1.78 -40.14 34.61
C GLN A 83 2.49 -38.76 34.59
N GLU A 84 3.80 -38.70 34.86
CA GLU A 84 4.56 -37.46 34.76
C GLU A 84 4.62 -36.92 33.33
N ARG A 85 4.87 -37.77 32.33
CA ARG A 85 4.85 -37.37 30.91
C ARG A 85 3.48 -36.85 30.48
N GLN A 86 2.39 -37.43 30.98
CA GLN A 86 1.04 -36.89 30.75
C GLN A 86 0.85 -35.51 31.39
N ARG A 87 1.32 -35.29 32.63
CA ARG A 87 1.29 -33.96 33.29
C ARG A 87 2.11 -32.91 32.52
N GLN A 88 3.29 -33.29 32.03
CA GLN A 88 4.14 -32.41 31.21
C GLN A 88 3.44 -32.01 29.90
N GLN A 89 2.91 -32.98 29.16
CA GLN A 89 2.14 -32.72 27.92
C GLN A 89 0.89 -31.85 28.17
N GLU A 90 0.20 -32.02 29.30
CA GLU A 90 -0.92 -31.15 29.66
C GLU A 90 -0.45 -29.72 29.98
N MET A 91 0.65 -29.56 30.71
CA MET A 91 1.24 -28.26 31.04
C MET A 91 1.70 -27.51 29.77
N GLU A 92 2.36 -28.19 28.83
CA GLU A 92 2.74 -27.63 27.53
C GLU A 92 1.53 -27.21 26.71
N ARG A 93 0.48 -28.05 26.69
CA ARG A 93 -0.79 -27.73 26.02
C ARG A 93 -1.47 -26.49 26.62
N GLN A 94 -1.45 -26.33 27.94
CA GLN A 94 -1.95 -25.13 28.61
C GLN A 94 -1.10 -23.89 28.26
N ARG A 95 0.24 -24.01 28.26
CA ARG A 95 1.16 -22.94 27.85
C ARG A 95 0.96 -22.51 26.40
N TYR A 96 0.74 -23.44 25.48
CA TYR A 96 0.44 -23.16 24.08
C TYR A 96 -0.89 -22.41 23.93
N LEU A 97 -1.94 -22.84 24.63
CA LEU A 97 -3.25 -22.15 24.62
C LEU A 97 -3.17 -20.74 25.21
N GLN A 98 -2.36 -20.53 26.25
CA GLN A 98 -2.10 -19.19 26.78
C GLN A 98 -1.38 -18.31 25.74
N GLN A 99 -0.30 -18.79 25.13
CA GLN A 99 0.44 -18.05 24.11
C GLN A 99 -0.44 -17.71 22.89
N GLN A 100 -1.37 -18.60 22.53
CA GLN A 100 -2.35 -18.33 21.47
C GLN A 100 -3.29 -17.16 21.84
N GLN A 101 -3.77 -17.10 23.09
CA GLN A 101 -4.60 -15.99 23.57
C GLN A 101 -3.83 -14.66 23.70
N GLU A 102 -2.53 -14.72 24.03
CA GLU A 102 -1.66 -13.54 24.07
C GLU A 102 -1.46 -12.97 22.67
N ARG A 103 -1.13 -13.81 21.67
CA ARG A 103 -1.05 -13.40 20.26
C ARG A 103 -2.37 -12.84 19.72
N GLU A 104 -3.52 -13.40 20.11
CA GLU A 104 -4.82 -12.87 19.68
C GLU A 104 -5.12 -11.51 20.32
N GLN A 105 -4.73 -11.29 21.58
CA GLN A 105 -4.84 -9.99 22.24
C GLN A 105 -3.91 -8.95 21.60
N GLU A 106 -2.67 -9.32 21.29
CA GLU A 106 -1.72 -8.43 20.62
C GLU A 106 -2.24 -8.00 19.23
N ALA A 107 -2.70 -8.94 18.40
CA ALA A 107 -3.28 -8.64 17.09
C ALA A 107 -4.50 -7.71 17.18
N ARG A 108 -5.34 -7.87 18.21
CA ARG A 108 -6.48 -6.96 18.49
C ARG A 108 -6.02 -5.56 18.91
N VAL A 109 -4.91 -5.43 19.64
CA VAL A 109 -4.31 -4.13 20.00
C VAL A 109 -3.68 -3.45 18.79
N GLN A 110 -2.90 -4.19 17.98
CA GLN A 110 -2.31 -3.67 16.75
C GLN A 110 -3.39 -3.15 15.78
N MET A 111 -4.45 -3.93 15.54
CA MET A 111 -5.59 -3.53 14.70
C MET A 111 -6.32 -2.29 15.25
N ALA A 112 -6.42 -2.14 16.57
CA ALA A 112 -7.03 -0.95 17.19
C ALA A 112 -6.15 0.30 17.03
N ALA A 113 -4.84 0.17 17.19
CA ALA A 113 -3.87 1.26 16.98
C ALA A 113 -3.83 1.70 15.51
N GLU A 114 -3.89 0.75 14.57
CA GLU A 114 -3.98 1.05 13.14
C GLU A 114 -5.31 1.78 12.80
N GLN A 115 -6.43 1.35 13.38
CA GLN A 115 -7.72 2.03 13.21
C GLN A 115 -7.71 3.45 13.82
N GLU A 116 -6.96 3.70 14.90
CA GLU A 116 -6.76 5.06 15.41
C GLU A 116 -5.90 5.88 14.45
N ARG A 117 -4.75 5.35 13.99
CA ARG A 117 -3.87 6.02 13.02
C ARG A 117 -4.64 6.46 11.77
N ARG A 118 -5.43 5.57 11.15
CA ARG A 118 -6.28 5.90 9.99
C ARG A 118 -7.28 7.03 10.29
N GLN A 119 -7.80 7.12 11.51
CA GLN A 119 -8.69 8.23 11.93
C GLN A 119 -7.93 9.55 12.14
N GLN A 120 -6.69 9.49 12.64
CA GLN A 120 -5.83 10.68 12.76
C GLN A 120 -5.42 11.21 11.37
N GLU A 121 -5.10 10.32 10.42
CA GLU A 121 -4.81 10.66 9.02
C GLU A 121 -6.06 11.26 8.31
N GLU A 122 -7.24 10.66 8.47
CA GLU A 122 -8.51 11.21 7.95
C GLU A 122 -8.81 12.61 8.54
N ALA A 123 -8.52 12.82 9.83
CA ALA A 123 -8.67 14.12 10.49
C ALA A 123 -7.64 15.15 10.01
N ALA A 124 -6.41 14.74 9.69
CA ALA A 124 -5.39 15.60 9.11
C ALA A 124 -5.78 16.06 7.69
N LEU A 125 -6.23 15.14 6.83
CA LEU A 125 -6.73 15.45 5.48
C LEU A 125 -7.91 16.44 5.53
N LYS A 126 -8.87 16.24 6.46
CA LYS A 126 -9.98 17.18 6.67
C LYS A 126 -9.51 18.58 7.09
N ARG A 127 -8.46 18.70 7.91
CA ARG A 127 -7.84 19.98 8.28
C ARG A 127 -7.17 20.64 7.08
N ALA A 128 -6.35 19.89 6.32
CA ALA A 128 -5.66 20.40 5.14
C ALA A 128 -6.64 20.92 4.07
N HIS A 129 -7.72 20.18 3.78
CA HIS A 129 -8.77 20.64 2.87
C HIS A 129 -9.50 21.90 3.39
N HIS A 130 -9.76 22.00 4.70
CA HIS A 130 -10.36 23.21 5.27
C HIS A 130 -9.42 24.42 5.15
N GLU A 131 -8.13 24.25 5.40
CA GLU A 131 -7.13 25.30 5.25
C GLU A 131 -6.98 25.75 3.79
N ALA A 132 -6.94 24.80 2.83
CA ALA A 132 -6.89 25.09 1.40
C ALA A 132 -8.10 25.94 0.94
N ALA A 133 -9.31 25.59 1.41
CA ALA A 133 -10.52 26.39 1.14
C ALA A 133 -10.45 27.80 1.75
N MET A 134 -9.89 27.94 2.96
CA MET A 134 -9.67 29.26 3.59
C MET A 134 -8.64 30.09 2.82
N ARG A 135 -7.54 29.49 2.32
CA ARG A 135 -6.55 30.17 1.47
C ARG A 135 -7.20 30.68 0.17
N GLN A 136 -7.98 29.86 -0.53
CA GLN A 136 -8.74 30.28 -1.73
C GLN A 136 -9.74 31.43 -1.44
N HIS A 137 -10.39 31.42 -0.28
CA HIS A 137 -11.26 32.52 0.15
C HIS A 137 -10.48 33.83 0.40
N HIS A 138 -9.29 33.76 1.00
CA HIS A 138 -8.40 34.92 1.13
C HIS A 138 -7.93 35.46 -0.23
N ASP A 139 -7.55 34.59 -1.17
CA ASP A 139 -7.12 34.99 -2.51
C ASP A 139 -8.24 35.70 -3.30
N THR A 140 -9.48 35.20 -3.20
CA THR A 140 -10.63 35.82 -3.85
C THR A 140 -10.99 37.18 -3.23
N LEU A 141 -10.88 37.34 -1.91
CA LEU A 141 -10.99 38.64 -1.24
C LEU A 141 -9.90 39.62 -1.70
N HIS A 142 -8.64 39.20 -1.79
CA HIS A 142 -7.55 40.05 -2.28
C HIS A 142 -7.74 40.43 -3.76
N LYS A 143 -8.21 39.52 -4.60
CA LYS A 143 -8.57 39.80 -6.01
C LYS A 143 -9.69 40.86 -6.10
N GLN A 144 -10.74 40.76 -5.28
CA GLN A 144 -11.79 41.79 -5.21
C GLN A 144 -11.27 43.14 -4.71
N GLN A 145 -10.38 43.16 -3.72
CA GLN A 145 -9.75 44.37 -3.20
C GLN A 145 -8.90 45.08 -4.28
N ALA A 146 -8.10 44.33 -5.03
CA ALA A 146 -7.30 44.84 -6.14
C ALA A 146 -8.17 45.38 -7.30
N LEU A 147 -9.28 44.70 -7.63
CA LEU A 147 -10.25 45.19 -8.61
C LEU A 147 -10.87 46.53 -8.18
N ARG A 148 -11.25 46.67 -6.90
CA ARG A 148 -11.80 47.91 -6.33
C ARG A 148 -10.80 49.07 -6.41
N GLN A 149 -9.52 48.83 -6.10
CA GLN A 149 -8.46 49.83 -6.26
C GLN A 149 -8.25 50.22 -7.74
N GLN A 150 -8.31 49.25 -8.66
CA GLN A 150 -8.19 49.52 -10.10
C GLN A 150 -9.36 50.37 -10.62
N GLN A 151 -10.59 50.13 -10.14
CA GLN A 151 -11.77 50.95 -10.45
C GLN A 151 -11.60 52.39 -9.93
N GLN A 152 -11.09 52.57 -8.71
CA GLN A 152 -10.81 53.89 -8.14
C GLN A 152 -9.78 54.67 -8.97
N MET A 153 -8.67 54.04 -9.37
CA MET A 153 -7.67 54.69 -10.25
C MET A 153 -8.24 55.04 -11.64
N LYS A 154 -9.04 54.16 -12.25
CA LYS A 154 -9.75 54.44 -13.50
C LYS A 154 -10.69 55.64 -13.37
N HIS A 155 -11.43 55.75 -12.27
CA HIS A 155 -12.32 56.87 -12.01
C HIS A 155 -11.54 58.19 -11.83
N GLN A 156 -10.45 58.18 -11.06
CA GLN A 156 -9.58 59.35 -10.90
C GLN A 156 -8.95 59.80 -12.23
N GLN A 157 -8.51 58.86 -13.06
CA GLN A 157 -7.99 59.16 -14.41
C GLN A 157 -9.07 59.78 -15.31
N SER A 158 -10.31 59.30 -15.22
CA SER A 158 -11.46 59.87 -15.96
C SER A 158 -11.75 61.32 -15.52
N GLN A 159 -11.77 61.60 -14.21
CA GLN A 159 -11.92 62.97 -13.69
C GLN A 159 -10.82 63.91 -14.20
N GLN A 160 -9.55 63.47 -14.23
CA GLN A 160 -8.44 64.25 -14.77
C GLN A 160 -8.62 64.56 -16.26
N GLN A 161 -9.10 63.60 -17.06
CA GLN A 161 -9.41 63.82 -18.48
C GLN A 161 -10.55 64.82 -18.66
N GLN A 162 -11.65 64.70 -17.90
CA GLN A 162 -12.77 65.64 -17.94
C GLN A 162 -12.32 67.07 -17.59
N HIS A 163 -11.53 67.23 -16.53
CA HIS A 163 -10.96 68.52 -16.13
C HIS A 163 -10.05 69.11 -17.22
N HIS A 164 -9.21 68.30 -17.87
CA HIS A 164 -8.38 68.76 -18.98
C HIS A 164 -9.22 69.19 -20.21
N LEU A 165 -10.26 68.45 -20.57
CA LEU A 165 -11.21 68.85 -21.63
C LEU A 165 -11.94 70.16 -21.28
N GLN A 166 -12.28 70.37 -20.01
CA GLN A 166 -12.92 71.61 -19.54
C GLN A 166 -11.96 72.80 -19.64
N GLN A 167 -10.68 72.62 -19.29
CA GLN A 167 -9.64 73.64 -19.52
C GLN A 167 -9.44 73.96 -21.01
N GLN A 168 -9.42 72.96 -21.90
CA GLN A 168 -9.33 73.19 -23.35
C GLN A 168 -10.52 74.01 -23.89
N LYS A 169 -11.74 73.68 -23.46
CA LYS A 169 -12.97 74.45 -23.82
C LYS A 169 -12.91 75.90 -23.34
N ALA A 170 -12.39 76.14 -22.13
CA ALA A 170 -12.21 77.49 -21.60
C ALA A 170 -11.20 78.32 -22.42
N HIS A 171 -10.10 77.71 -22.89
CA HIS A 171 -9.11 78.40 -23.73
C HIS A 171 -9.64 78.74 -25.13
N GLN A 172 -10.51 77.91 -25.72
CA GLN A 172 -11.15 78.25 -27.01
C GLN A 172 -12.01 79.52 -26.91
N HIS A 173 -12.66 79.77 -25.78
CA HIS A 173 -13.52 80.96 -25.57
C HIS A 173 -12.75 82.27 -25.33
N GLN A 174 -11.41 82.24 -25.23
CA GLN A 174 -10.60 83.46 -25.06
C GLN A 174 -9.89 83.93 -26.35
N GLN A 175 -10.09 83.26 -27.49
CA GLN A 175 -9.60 83.76 -28.78
C GLN A 175 -10.54 84.87 -29.31
N PRO A 176 -10.08 86.13 -29.43
CA PRO A 176 -10.93 87.20 -29.93
C PRO A 176 -11.22 86.99 -31.42
N PHE A 177 -12.49 87.01 -31.80
CA PHE A 177 -12.95 86.89 -33.19
C PHE A 177 -12.44 88.05 -34.06
N LYS A 178 -11.25 87.88 -34.65
CA LYS A 178 -10.76 88.73 -35.74
C LYS A 178 -11.52 88.40 -37.02
N VAL A 179 -12.71 88.97 -37.16
CA VAL A 179 -13.49 88.97 -38.40
C VAL A 179 -12.60 89.51 -39.52
N THR A 180 -12.11 88.61 -40.36
CA THR A 180 -11.20 88.92 -41.46
C THR A 180 -11.98 88.76 -42.76
N THR A 181 -12.21 89.87 -43.44
CA THR A 181 -13.06 89.94 -44.63
C THR A 181 -12.49 89.11 -45.78
N VAL A 182 -13.38 88.53 -46.60
CA VAL A 182 -13.04 87.81 -47.83
C VAL A 182 -12.10 88.59 -48.74
N ASN A 183 -11.16 87.88 -49.36
CA ASN A 183 -10.71 88.19 -50.71
C ASN A 183 -10.23 86.93 -51.44
N SER A 184 -10.27 86.96 -52.77
CA SER A 184 -10.12 85.80 -53.64
C SER A 184 -8.67 85.55 -54.11
N ASP A 185 -8.52 84.40 -54.79
CA ASP A 185 -7.67 84.17 -55.95
C ASP A 185 -6.20 83.67 -55.86
N LEU A 186 -5.90 82.84 -56.87
CA LEU A 186 -4.65 82.33 -57.43
C LEU A 186 -3.74 81.30 -56.68
N HIS A 187 -3.69 80.13 -57.34
CA HIS A 187 -2.64 79.09 -57.45
C HIS A 187 -1.19 79.61 -57.71
N PRO A 188 -0.13 78.75 -57.73
CA PRO A 188 0.00 77.35 -57.25
C PRO A 188 1.37 77.03 -56.54
N GLN A 189 1.68 75.72 -56.38
CA GLN A 189 3.02 75.08 -56.57
C GLN A 189 3.81 74.55 -55.33
N GLN A 190 4.08 73.23 -55.36
CA GLN A 190 5.16 72.41 -54.75
C GLN A 190 5.81 72.80 -53.40
N GLN A 191 5.59 71.95 -52.37
CA GLN A 191 6.60 71.02 -51.80
C GLN A 191 5.90 69.98 -50.90
N GLN A 192 6.04 68.69 -51.18
CA GLN A 192 6.95 67.71 -50.54
C GLN A 192 6.70 67.38 -49.05
N GLN A 193 6.50 66.07 -48.81
CA GLN A 193 6.88 65.30 -47.60
C GLN A 193 6.44 65.79 -46.21
N SER A 194 5.22 65.45 -45.81
CA SER A 194 4.99 64.64 -44.58
C SER A 194 3.53 64.16 -44.47
N GLN A 195 3.21 62.97 -44.96
CA GLN A 195 1.97 62.31 -44.55
C GLN A 195 2.15 61.78 -43.13
N GLN A 196 1.67 62.55 -42.16
CA GLN A 196 1.65 62.19 -40.75
C GLN A 196 0.66 61.03 -40.56
N GLN A 197 1.16 59.79 -40.64
CA GLN A 197 0.35 58.59 -40.39
C GLN A 197 -0.21 58.65 -38.97
N GLN A 198 -1.53 58.81 -38.84
CA GLN A 198 -2.17 58.47 -37.58
C GLN A 198 -1.94 56.97 -37.34
N PRO A 199 -1.47 56.56 -36.14
CA PRO A 199 -1.19 55.15 -35.86
C PRO A 199 -2.50 54.38 -35.80
N GLY A 200 -2.89 53.81 -36.94
CA GLY A 200 -4.20 53.20 -37.13
C GLY A 200 -4.50 52.14 -36.06
N THR A 201 -5.53 52.39 -35.25
CA THR A 201 -5.99 51.54 -34.14
C THR A 201 -6.66 50.24 -34.61
N GLY A 202 -6.33 49.78 -35.82
CA GLY A 202 -6.90 48.61 -36.46
C GLY A 202 -6.69 47.33 -35.66
N ARG A 203 -7.70 46.45 -35.70
CA ARG A 203 -7.75 45.17 -34.95
C ARG A 203 -6.46 44.32 -35.07
N LYS A 204 -5.74 44.41 -36.19
CA LYS A 204 -4.44 43.73 -36.41
C LYS A 204 -3.35 44.19 -35.43
N ALA A 205 -3.17 45.49 -35.20
CA ALA A 205 -2.18 46.01 -34.25
C ALA A 205 -2.51 45.61 -32.79
N ARG A 206 -3.80 45.61 -32.42
CA ARG A 206 -4.27 45.10 -31.11
C ARG A 206 -3.98 43.59 -30.96
N ARG A 207 -4.14 42.79 -32.03
CA ARG A 207 -3.81 41.35 -32.04
C ARG A 207 -2.30 41.09 -31.93
N GLN A 208 -1.46 41.92 -32.58
CA GLN A 208 0.00 41.83 -32.51
C GLN A 208 0.53 42.22 -31.12
N ARG A 209 0.04 43.32 -30.52
CA ARG A 209 0.34 43.66 -29.11
C ARG A 209 -0.17 42.62 -28.12
N ARG A 210 -1.30 41.94 -28.38
CA ARG A 210 -1.76 40.80 -27.54
C ARG A 210 -0.78 39.63 -27.62
N ARG A 211 -0.33 39.24 -28.82
CA ARG A 211 0.71 38.20 -28.99
C ARG A 211 2.03 38.57 -28.31
N GLN A 212 2.54 39.79 -28.50
CA GLN A 212 3.78 40.25 -27.85
C GLN A 212 3.68 40.30 -26.32
N ARG A 213 2.51 40.60 -25.75
CA ARG A 213 2.29 40.50 -24.29
C ARG A 213 2.19 39.07 -23.80
N GLN A 214 1.69 38.14 -24.62
CA GLN A 214 1.66 36.72 -24.27
C GLN A 214 3.05 36.08 -24.32
N SER A 215 3.89 36.43 -25.31
CA SER A 215 5.30 35.98 -25.33
C SER A 215 6.16 36.62 -24.25
N ALA A 216 5.93 37.89 -23.91
CA ALA A 216 6.62 38.55 -22.80
C ALA A 216 6.22 38.01 -21.41
N ALA A 217 5.00 37.47 -21.27
CA ALA A 217 4.55 36.83 -20.03
C ALA A 217 5.13 35.42 -19.85
N ALA A 218 5.43 34.69 -20.93
CA ALA A 218 6.10 33.39 -20.86
C ALA A 218 7.52 33.52 -20.28
N HIS A 219 8.34 34.40 -20.87
CA HIS A 219 9.75 34.60 -20.48
C HIS A 219 9.97 35.30 -19.12
N GLN A 220 8.92 35.59 -18.34
CA GLN A 220 9.07 36.04 -16.94
C GLN A 220 8.86 34.91 -15.92
N ASN A 221 8.37 33.74 -16.33
CA ASN A 221 8.28 32.56 -15.45
C ASN A 221 9.48 31.61 -15.61
N GLU A 222 10.24 31.70 -16.69
CA GLU A 222 11.41 30.82 -16.98
C GLU A 222 12.70 31.23 -16.24
N ALA A 223 12.69 32.35 -15.48
CA ALA A 223 13.90 32.92 -14.88
C ALA A 223 14.18 32.45 -13.43
N GLN A 224 13.29 31.68 -12.81
CA GLN A 224 13.45 31.14 -11.45
C GLN A 224 12.87 29.73 -11.28
N SER A 225 13.23 28.79 -12.16
CA SER A 225 13.22 27.37 -11.81
C SER A 225 14.35 26.62 -12.50
N THR A 226 15.40 26.35 -11.73
CA THR A 226 16.49 25.42 -12.07
C THR A 226 16.50 24.38 -10.97
N GLY A 227 15.69 23.34 -11.17
CA GLY A 227 15.47 22.23 -10.27
C GLY A 227 14.49 21.26 -10.94
N ASP A 228 14.90 20.01 -11.07
CA ASP A 228 14.25 19.01 -11.91
C ASP A 228 12.89 18.57 -11.31
N GLN A 229 11.78 18.85 -12.03
CA GLN A 229 10.41 18.42 -11.68
C GLN A 229 9.55 18.22 -12.95
N ASP A 230 9.87 17.21 -13.76
CA ASP A 230 9.13 16.81 -14.97
C ASP A 230 8.74 15.29 -14.91
N ASP A 231 8.07 14.84 -13.84
CA ASP A 231 7.55 13.46 -13.72
C ASP A 231 6.15 13.33 -13.02
N ASP A 232 5.80 14.20 -12.06
CA ASP A 232 4.65 14.01 -11.14
C ASP A 232 3.21 14.14 -11.73
N LEU A 233 3.03 14.20 -13.05
CA LEU A 233 1.74 14.57 -13.67
C LEU A 233 0.80 13.43 -14.09
N GLU A 234 1.20 12.15 -13.99
CA GLU A 234 0.32 11.02 -14.38
C GLU A 234 -0.50 10.42 -13.23
N ASP A 235 -0.08 10.58 -11.97
CA ASP A 235 -0.68 9.88 -10.82
C ASP A 235 -2.07 10.40 -10.38
N GLU A 236 -2.37 11.69 -10.55
CA GLU A 236 -3.70 12.23 -10.21
C GLU A 236 -4.80 11.72 -11.19
N ALA A 237 -4.39 11.32 -12.40
CA ALA A 237 -5.27 10.74 -13.41
C ALA A 237 -5.53 9.24 -13.19
N THR A 238 -4.54 8.48 -12.69
CA THR A 238 -4.69 7.04 -12.40
C THR A 238 -5.52 6.80 -11.14
N MET A 239 -5.32 7.60 -10.09
CA MET A 239 -6.11 7.59 -8.85
C MET A 239 -7.63 7.64 -9.10
N ASN A 240 -8.08 8.56 -9.97
CA ASN A 240 -9.51 8.70 -10.29
C ASN A 240 -10.08 7.52 -11.09
N ILE A 241 -9.26 6.76 -11.82
CA ILE A 241 -9.71 5.57 -12.55
C ILE A 241 -9.83 4.37 -11.59
N LEU A 242 -8.84 4.19 -10.70
CA LEU A 242 -8.86 3.12 -9.69
C LEU A 242 -10.01 3.27 -8.68
N ALA A 243 -10.30 4.51 -8.25
CA ALA A 243 -11.42 4.80 -7.36
C ALA A 243 -12.78 4.35 -7.92
N ASN A 244 -13.00 4.47 -9.23
CA ASN A 244 -14.24 4.03 -9.89
C ASN A 244 -14.26 2.52 -10.19
N ALA A 245 -13.12 1.83 -10.16
CA ALA A 245 -13.04 0.38 -10.41
C ALA A 245 -13.27 -0.47 -9.14
N LEU A 246 -12.92 0.06 -7.96
CA LEU A 246 -13.12 -0.62 -6.67
C LEU A 246 -14.56 -0.51 -6.14
N ASP A 247 -15.29 0.54 -6.51
CA ASP A 247 -16.64 0.87 -6.01
C ASP A 247 -17.78 -0.06 -6.50
N ASP A 248 -17.46 -1.03 -7.37
CA ASP A 248 -18.38 -2.10 -7.83
C ASP A 248 -17.96 -3.51 -7.32
N VAL A 249 -16.84 -3.65 -6.60
CA VAL A 249 -16.34 -4.95 -6.08
C VAL A 249 -16.76 -5.20 -4.63
N TYR A 250 -17.00 -4.14 -3.85
CA TYR A 250 -17.30 -4.21 -2.41
C TYR A 250 -18.70 -3.70 -2.00
N THR A 251 -19.61 -3.44 -2.94
CA THR A 251 -21.00 -3.07 -2.60
C THR A 251 -21.71 -4.20 -1.86
N THR A 252 -22.14 -3.93 -0.64
CA THR A 252 -22.94 -4.90 0.13
C THR A 252 -24.37 -5.04 -0.46
N PRO A 253 -25.07 -6.17 -0.26
CA PRO A 253 -26.42 -6.36 -0.81
C PRO A 253 -27.46 -5.32 -0.35
N GLU A 254 -27.27 -4.74 0.84
CA GLU A 254 -28.11 -3.65 1.35
C GLU A 254 -27.92 -2.34 0.57
N GLU A 255 -26.71 -2.10 0.06
CA GLU A 255 -26.37 -0.91 -0.73
C GLU A 255 -26.79 -1.04 -2.20
N GLU A 256 -26.73 -2.26 -2.76
CA GLU A 256 -27.33 -2.58 -4.06
C GLU A 256 -28.85 -2.34 -4.04
N ALA A 257 -29.55 -2.79 -3.00
CA ALA A 257 -30.97 -2.53 -2.82
C ALA A 257 -31.30 -1.01 -2.78
N GLN A 258 -30.42 -0.20 -2.20
CA GLN A 258 -30.55 1.27 -2.23
C GLN A 258 -30.24 1.87 -3.61
N ARG A 259 -29.24 1.36 -4.36
CA ARG A 259 -28.98 1.74 -5.76
C ARG A 259 -30.19 1.42 -6.66
N VAL A 260 -30.84 0.27 -6.49
CA VAL A 260 -32.07 -0.10 -7.24
C VAL A 260 -33.25 0.82 -6.89
N SER A 261 -33.47 1.10 -5.60
CA SER A 261 -34.54 1.99 -5.14
C SER A 261 -34.42 3.40 -5.74
N ARG A 262 -33.21 3.97 -5.82
CA ARG A 262 -32.98 5.27 -6.49
C ARG A 262 -33.33 5.23 -7.99
N LYS A 263 -32.92 4.17 -8.71
CA LYS A 263 -33.27 4.01 -10.14
C LYS A 263 -34.78 4.00 -10.39
N HIS A 264 -35.59 3.44 -9.47
CA HIS A 264 -37.05 3.49 -9.57
C HIS A 264 -37.62 4.90 -9.34
N VAL A 265 -37.05 5.70 -8.44
CA VAL A 265 -37.46 7.10 -8.22
C VAL A 265 -37.15 7.99 -9.43
N GLU A 266 -36.01 7.79 -10.09
CA GLU A 266 -35.69 8.52 -11.33
C GLU A 266 -36.54 8.08 -12.53
N ALA A 267 -36.85 6.79 -12.65
CA ALA A 267 -37.78 6.30 -13.66
C ALA A 267 -39.18 6.92 -13.50
N ALA A 268 -39.64 7.14 -12.27
CA ALA A 268 -40.91 7.81 -11.99
C ALA A 268 -40.94 9.27 -12.48
N LYS A 269 -39.82 10.01 -12.33
CA LYS A 269 -39.70 11.41 -12.79
C LYS A 269 -39.77 11.55 -14.31
N LYS A 270 -39.44 10.53 -15.09
CA LYS A 270 -39.53 10.56 -16.57
C LYS A 270 -40.95 10.35 -17.12
N LYS A 271 -41.98 10.24 -16.27
CA LYS A 271 -43.37 10.00 -16.70
C LYS A 271 -44.31 11.22 -16.63
N THR A 272 -43.84 12.38 -16.19
CA THR A 272 -44.58 13.65 -16.32
C THR A 272 -44.40 14.22 -17.72
N HIS A 273 -45.26 13.80 -18.64
CA HIS A 273 -45.34 14.35 -20.00
C HIS A 273 -45.86 15.79 -19.96
N VAL A 274 -44.95 16.76 -20.03
CA VAL A 274 -45.27 18.16 -20.31
C VAL A 274 -45.53 18.27 -21.83
N PRO A 275 -46.67 18.83 -22.27
CA PRO A 275 -46.93 19.03 -23.70
C PRO A 275 -46.01 20.12 -24.27
N PRO A 276 -45.58 20.03 -25.54
CA PRO A 276 -44.81 21.09 -26.17
C PRO A 276 -45.65 22.37 -26.32
N PRO A 277 -45.03 23.57 -26.18
CA PRO A 277 -45.72 24.83 -26.49
C PRO A 277 -46.04 24.93 -27.99
N PRO A 278 -47.06 25.71 -28.39
CA PRO A 278 -47.33 25.98 -29.80
C PRO A 278 -46.18 26.77 -30.43
N ALA A 279 -45.95 26.54 -31.72
CA ALA A 279 -45.00 27.32 -32.51
C ALA A 279 -45.69 28.57 -33.06
N GLU A 280 -45.22 29.75 -32.66
CA GLU A 280 -45.66 31.04 -33.21
C GLU A 280 -44.46 31.86 -33.69
N SER A 281 -44.62 32.46 -34.88
CA SER A 281 -43.88 33.58 -35.48
C SER A 281 -42.38 33.76 -35.23
N GLU A 282 -41.60 33.60 -36.30
CA GLU A 282 -40.32 34.31 -36.52
C GLU A 282 -40.62 35.79 -36.86
N GLU A 283 -40.41 36.73 -35.94
CA GLU A 283 -40.30 38.18 -36.25
C GLU A 283 -39.13 38.81 -35.44
N ASP A 284 -38.51 39.86 -35.99
CA ASP A 284 -37.24 40.44 -35.49
C ASP A 284 -37.44 41.37 -34.26
N GLU A 285 -36.94 40.97 -33.08
CA GLU A 285 -36.61 41.90 -31.99
C GLU A 285 -35.21 41.57 -31.41
N GLU A 286 -34.17 42.24 -31.94
CA GLU A 286 -32.85 42.34 -31.29
C GLU A 286 -32.90 43.46 -30.22
N ASP A 287 -33.28 43.14 -28.97
CA ASP A 287 -33.23 44.09 -27.85
C ASP A 287 -32.73 43.45 -26.53
N GLU A 288 -32.34 44.28 -25.56
CA GLU A 288 -31.41 43.92 -24.46
C GLU A 288 -31.95 42.91 -23.41
N VAL A 289 -31.32 41.73 -23.28
CA VAL A 289 -31.60 40.72 -22.21
C VAL A 289 -30.32 40.05 -21.67
N ASP A 290 -29.44 40.84 -21.03
CA ASP A 290 -28.15 40.36 -20.45
C ASP A 290 -28.21 40.08 -18.91
N ASP A 291 -29.35 40.30 -18.23
CA ASP A 291 -29.45 40.31 -16.75
C ASP A 291 -29.91 38.98 -16.09
N ASP A 292 -30.35 37.96 -16.85
CA ASP A 292 -31.03 36.77 -16.29
C ASP A 292 -30.10 35.63 -15.80
N GLU A 293 -28.80 35.61 -16.17
CA GLU A 293 -27.88 34.54 -15.72
C GLU A 293 -27.57 34.61 -14.21
N ASP A 294 -27.43 35.82 -13.66
CA ASP A 294 -27.07 36.08 -12.24
C ASP A 294 -28.10 35.46 -11.26
N VAL A 295 -29.38 35.42 -11.66
CA VAL A 295 -30.48 34.86 -10.85
C VAL A 295 -30.32 33.34 -10.68
N TRP A 296 -29.90 32.64 -11.74
CA TRP A 296 -29.71 31.19 -11.72
C TRP A 296 -28.47 30.76 -10.94
N GLU A 297 -27.34 31.46 -11.06
CA GLU A 297 -26.15 31.15 -10.25
C GLU A 297 -26.41 31.40 -8.76
N GLN A 298 -27.16 32.46 -8.42
CA GLN A 298 -27.54 32.76 -7.04
C GLN A 298 -28.49 31.69 -6.45
N ALA A 299 -29.46 31.20 -7.24
CA ALA A 299 -30.35 30.10 -6.84
C ALA A 299 -29.59 28.78 -6.65
N ALA A 300 -28.70 28.41 -7.58
CA ALA A 300 -27.85 27.22 -7.47
C ALA A 300 -26.91 27.30 -6.25
N SER A 301 -26.35 28.48 -5.99
CA SER A 301 -25.51 28.75 -4.81
C SER A 301 -26.27 28.58 -3.49
N ALA A 302 -27.54 28.98 -3.42
CA ALA A 302 -28.39 28.77 -2.25
C ALA A 302 -28.65 27.27 -2.00
N LEU A 303 -28.99 26.54 -3.05
CA LEU A 303 -29.33 25.10 -2.99
C LEU A 303 -28.11 24.24 -2.61
N ASN A 304 -26.91 24.61 -3.09
CA ASN A 304 -25.66 23.97 -2.68
C ASN A 304 -25.32 24.23 -1.20
N ARG A 305 -25.63 25.43 -0.67
CA ARG A 305 -25.44 25.74 0.76
C ARG A 305 -26.36 24.93 1.67
N THR A 306 -27.64 24.73 1.29
CA THR A 306 -28.56 23.88 2.07
C THR A 306 -28.12 22.42 2.07
N ASN A 307 -27.72 21.90 0.90
CA ASN A 307 -27.24 20.51 0.78
C ASN A 307 -25.95 20.27 1.60
N ALA A 308 -25.04 21.25 1.63
CA ALA A 308 -23.84 21.18 2.46
C ALA A 308 -24.16 21.18 3.97
N ALA A 309 -25.12 22.02 4.41
CA ALA A 309 -25.54 22.08 5.80
C ALA A 309 -26.23 20.77 6.26
N GLU A 310 -27.10 20.19 5.43
CA GLU A 310 -27.74 18.90 5.71
C GLU A 310 -26.70 17.77 5.78
N LYS A 311 -25.73 17.74 4.86
CA LYS A 311 -24.62 16.76 4.88
C LYS A 311 -23.80 16.86 6.17
N GLN A 312 -23.48 18.07 6.63
CA GLN A 312 -22.80 18.28 7.92
C GLN A 312 -23.65 17.82 9.11
N GLN A 313 -24.95 18.14 9.13
CA GLN A 313 -25.86 17.70 10.19
C GLN A 313 -25.97 16.17 10.27
N LYS A 314 -26.04 15.49 9.12
CA LYS A 314 -26.07 14.03 9.02
C LYS A 314 -24.77 13.39 9.54
N ILE A 315 -23.61 13.97 9.22
CA ILE A 315 -22.31 13.54 9.75
C ILE A 315 -22.26 13.69 11.28
N GLN A 316 -22.73 14.80 11.84
CA GLN A 316 -22.81 14.98 13.29
C GLN A 316 -23.73 13.95 13.98
N GLN A 317 -24.88 13.65 13.37
CA GLN A 317 -25.78 12.59 13.88
C GLN A 317 -25.12 11.21 13.84
N GLN A 318 -24.40 10.88 12.75
CA GLN A 318 -23.68 9.61 12.61
C GLN A 318 -22.56 9.47 13.65
N HIS A 319 -21.76 10.51 13.89
CA HIS A 319 -20.76 10.54 14.97
C HIS A 319 -21.42 10.36 16.35
N LYS A 320 -22.55 11.02 16.61
CA LYS A 320 -23.29 10.88 17.88
C LYS A 320 -23.81 9.46 18.09
N GLN A 321 -24.30 8.79 17.04
CA GLN A 321 -24.71 7.38 17.11
C GLN A 321 -23.51 6.44 17.34
N ARG A 322 -22.39 6.62 16.59
CA ARG A 322 -21.17 5.80 16.75
C ARG A 322 -20.61 5.92 18.18
N HIS A 323 -20.56 7.13 18.74
CA HIS A 323 -20.12 7.36 20.11
C HIS A 323 -21.05 6.69 21.15
N LEU A 324 -22.38 6.82 20.99
CA LEU A 324 -23.35 6.17 21.89
C LEU A 324 -23.25 4.64 21.84
N GLN A 325 -23.03 4.06 20.66
CA GLN A 325 -22.80 2.62 20.48
C GLN A 325 -21.48 2.17 21.14
N GLN A 326 -20.41 2.96 21.02
CA GLN A 326 -19.12 2.69 21.66
C GLN A 326 -19.23 2.73 23.20
N GLN A 327 -19.96 3.71 23.74
CA GLN A 327 -20.26 3.84 25.16
C GLN A 327 -21.07 2.64 25.70
N GLN A 328 -21.93 2.02 24.88
CA GLN A 328 -22.65 0.78 25.24
C GLN A 328 -21.78 -0.49 25.15
N ARG A 329 -20.71 -0.53 24.34
CA ARG A 329 -19.81 -1.70 24.27
C ARG A 329 -18.93 -1.88 25.52
N GLN A 330 -18.44 -0.79 26.12
CA GLN A 330 -17.55 -0.85 27.29
C GLN A 330 -18.11 -1.65 28.48
N PRO A 331 -19.33 -1.38 29.02
CA PRO A 331 -19.86 -2.14 30.16
C PRO A 331 -20.12 -3.60 29.82
N ARG A 332 -20.47 -3.92 28.56
CA ARG A 332 -20.69 -5.30 28.11
C ARG A 332 -19.39 -6.11 28.09
N LEU A 333 -18.29 -5.51 27.61
CA LEU A 333 -16.95 -6.11 27.67
C LEU A 333 -16.49 -6.31 29.12
N GLN A 334 -16.72 -5.34 30.00
CA GLN A 334 -16.36 -5.45 31.42
C GLN A 334 -17.16 -6.55 32.15
N GLN A 335 -18.44 -6.73 31.83
CA GLN A 335 -19.23 -7.87 32.33
C GLN A 335 -18.70 -9.22 31.81
N GLN A 336 -18.34 -9.30 30.53
CA GLN A 336 -17.79 -10.52 29.93
C GLN A 336 -16.44 -10.92 30.56
N TYR A 337 -15.56 -9.95 30.84
CA TYR A 337 -14.30 -10.18 31.57
C TYR A 337 -14.55 -10.69 33.00
N ARG A 338 -15.54 -10.11 33.72
CA ARG A 338 -15.92 -10.58 35.07
C ARG A 338 -16.46 -12.01 35.06
N GLN A 339 -17.22 -12.40 34.04
CA GLN A 339 -17.70 -13.78 33.89
C GLN A 339 -16.55 -14.77 33.64
N LEU A 340 -15.60 -14.41 32.76
CA LEU A 340 -14.41 -15.24 32.49
C LEU A 340 -13.54 -15.43 33.75
N GLN A 341 -13.35 -14.36 34.53
CA GLN A 341 -12.60 -14.43 35.80
C GLN A 341 -13.30 -15.32 36.85
N GLN A 342 -14.63 -15.28 36.94
CA GLN A 342 -15.38 -16.21 37.79
C GLN A 342 -15.29 -17.66 37.31
N GLN A 343 -15.19 -17.90 36.00
CA GLN A 343 -15.02 -19.24 35.44
C GLN A 343 -13.64 -19.84 35.77
N GLN A 344 -12.56 -19.04 35.67
CA GLN A 344 -11.22 -19.48 36.10
C GLN A 344 -11.18 -19.84 37.59
N GLN A 345 -11.78 -19.02 38.48
CA GLN A 345 -11.83 -19.33 39.91
C GLN A 345 -12.60 -20.64 40.22
N GLN A 346 -13.63 -20.97 39.43
CA GLN A 346 -14.33 -22.26 39.57
C GLN A 346 -13.51 -23.45 39.07
N GLN A 347 -12.64 -23.27 38.06
CA GLN A 347 -11.72 -24.31 37.60
C GLN A 347 -10.62 -24.56 38.64
N GLN A 348 -9.97 -23.51 39.15
CA GLN A 348 -8.98 -23.61 40.22
C GLN A 348 -9.58 -24.27 41.48
N LYS A 349 -10.81 -23.90 41.87
CA LYS A 349 -11.46 -24.50 43.04
C LYS A 349 -11.87 -25.96 42.83
N ARG A 350 -12.05 -26.44 41.59
CA ARG A 350 -12.23 -27.88 41.31
C ARG A 350 -10.93 -28.66 41.51
N GLN A 351 -9.80 -28.13 41.01
CA GLN A 351 -8.48 -28.74 41.18
C GLN A 351 -8.07 -28.90 42.66
N GLN A 352 -8.64 -28.11 43.58
CA GLN A 352 -8.41 -28.20 45.04
C GLN A 352 -9.45 -29.06 45.80
N VAL A 353 -10.38 -29.73 45.10
CA VAL A 353 -11.44 -30.56 45.72
C VAL A 353 -11.36 -32.02 45.29
N ASP A 354 -10.61 -32.32 44.22
CA ASP A 354 -10.35 -33.69 43.74
C ASP A 354 -8.99 -34.24 44.21
N GLU A 355 -8.41 -33.71 45.29
CA GLU A 355 -7.47 -34.49 46.13
C GLU A 355 -8.31 -35.46 46.98
N PRO A 356 -8.21 -36.79 46.79
CA PRO A 356 -8.91 -37.72 47.65
C PRO A 356 -8.25 -37.74 49.03
N GLU A 357 -9.02 -37.46 50.08
CA GLU A 357 -8.66 -37.87 51.44
C GLU A 357 -8.54 -39.40 51.46
N SER A 358 -7.30 -39.90 51.33
CA SER A 358 -6.98 -41.32 51.44
C SER A 358 -7.09 -41.73 52.91
N GLY A 359 -8.33 -41.99 53.34
CA GLY A 359 -8.66 -42.45 54.68
C GLY A 359 -8.16 -43.87 54.94
N GLU A 360 -6.86 -44.01 55.21
CA GLU A 360 -6.31 -45.18 55.89
C GLU A 360 -6.60 -45.09 57.39
N GLU A 361 -7.83 -45.45 57.76
CA GLU A 361 -8.07 -46.01 59.10
C GLU A 361 -7.31 -47.34 59.21
N MET A 362 -6.20 -47.37 59.95
CA MET A 362 -5.74 -48.61 60.54
C MET A 362 -4.99 -48.39 61.86
N ASP A 363 -5.46 -49.06 62.91
CA ASP A 363 -4.81 -49.08 64.22
C ASP A 363 -3.38 -49.63 64.15
N GLN A 364 -2.44 -48.94 64.81
CA GLN A 364 -1.49 -49.65 65.67
C GLN A 364 -0.87 -48.77 66.75
N GLU A 365 -0.91 -49.27 67.98
CA GLU A 365 -0.23 -48.69 69.14
C GLU A 365 1.29 -48.88 69.02
N LYS A 366 2.08 -47.80 69.19
CA LYS A 366 3.26 -47.88 70.06
C LYS A 366 3.84 -46.53 70.50
N GLU A 367 4.38 -46.55 71.70
CA GLU A 367 5.10 -45.47 72.36
C GLU A 367 6.56 -45.40 71.86
N THR A 368 7.12 -44.19 71.66
CA THR A 368 8.30 -43.68 72.42
C THR A 368 8.64 -42.23 72.03
N PRO A 369 9.33 -41.44 72.89
CA PRO A 369 9.69 -40.04 72.66
C PRO A 369 11.21 -39.82 72.42
N GLN A 370 11.62 -38.53 72.32
CA GLN A 370 13.01 -38.01 72.22
C GLN A 370 13.69 -38.25 70.85
N GLU A 371 14.59 -37.40 70.36
CA GLU A 371 14.94 -35.99 70.65
C GLU A 371 15.65 -35.38 69.41
N ASP A 372 16.06 -34.11 69.53
CA ASP A 372 17.03 -33.33 68.73
C ASP A 372 17.97 -34.07 67.74
N ASP A 373 18.21 -33.48 66.56
CA ASP A 373 19.50 -32.82 66.26
C ASP A 373 19.40 -31.83 65.07
N GLU A 374 20.42 -30.98 64.91
CA GLU A 374 20.64 -30.08 63.76
C GLU A 374 21.61 -30.71 62.73
N THR A 375 21.46 -30.37 61.44
CA THR A 375 22.48 -30.22 60.36
C THR A 375 21.73 -30.16 59.02
N MET A 376 21.88 -29.17 58.13
CA MET A 376 23.04 -28.49 57.52
C MET A 376 23.76 -29.28 56.42
N ASP A 377 23.91 -28.58 55.30
CA ASP A 377 24.89 -28.67 54.21
C ASP A 377 24.93 -29.90 53.27
N ASP A 378 24.75 -29.58 51.99
CA ASP A 378 25.56 -29.99 50.83
C ASP A 378 26.18 -31.40 50.78
N THR A 379 25.80 -32.18 49.76
CA THR A 379 26.78 -32.51 48.70
C THR A 379 26.12 -32.95 47.39
N ASN A 380 26.08 -32.04 46.42
CA ASN A 380 25.85 -32.36 45.01
C ASN A 380 27.01 -33.26 44.52
N THR A 381 26.77 -34.57 44.39
CA THR A 381 27.81 -35.55 44.05
C THR A 381 27.57 -36.12 42.66
N VAL A 382 28.50 -35.83 41.75
CA VAL A 382 28.50 -36.32 40.37
C VAL A 382 28.73 -37.84 40.35
N THR A 383 27.89 -38.54 39.58
CA THR A 383 28.19 -39.87 39.05
C THR A 383 28.10 -39.82 37.52
N GLN A 384 29.25 -39.55 36.90
CA GLN A 384 29.52 -39.88 35.51
C GLN A 384 30.51 -41.05 35.51
N ASP A 385 30.01 -42.22 35.11
CA ASP A 385 30.74 -43.33 34.49
C ASP A 385 29.82 -43.69 33.31
N GLU A 386 30.23 -43.52 32.04
CA GLU A 386 31.14 -44.37 31.27
C GLU A 386 30.45 -45.65 30.72
N GLN A 387 31.06 -46.22 29.67
CA GLN A 387 30.59 -47.35 28.86
C GLN A 387 29.38 -47.06 27.93
N GLU A 388 29.34 -47.53 26.68
CA GLU A 388 30.37 -47.92 25.69
C GLU A 388 29.63 -48.25 24.36
N GLU A 389 30.35 -48.24 23.23
CA GLU A 389 30.09 -49.08 22.04
C GLU A 389 28.72 -48.87 21.29
N GLU A 390 28.53 -49.19 20.01
CA GLU A 390 29.40 -49.74 18.95
C GLU A 390 28.85 -49.24 17.57
N GLU A 391 29.74 -49.19 16.56
CA GLU A 391 29.65 -49.71 15.16
C GLU A 391 28.27 -49.83 14.42
N GLU A 392 28.17 -49.79 13.08
CA GLU A 392 29.15 -49.95 11.99
C GLU A 392 28.68 -49.31 10.63
N GLU A 393 29.36 -49.70 9.54
CA GLU A 393 29.24 -49.46 8.07
C GLU A 393 27.80 -49.69 7.46
N GLU A 394 27.45 -49.59 6.17
CA GLU A 394 28.07 -49.59 4.81
C GLU A 394 27.85 -48.21 4.10
N GLU A 395 28.38 -47.79 2.93
CA GLU A 395 28.97 -48.39 1.70
C GLU A 395 27.99 -49.16 0.76
N GLU A 396 28.16 -49.27 -0.56
CA GLU A 396 29.09 -48.61 -1.51
C GLU A 396 28.57 -47.16 -1.85
N GLU A 397 28.50 -46.54 -3.04
CA GLU A 397 28.72 -46.84 -4.47
C GLU A 397 29.46 -45.63 -5.12
N GLU A 398 30.49 -45.86 -5.96
CA GLU A 398 31.10 -44.87 -6.86
C GLU A 398 30.50 -45.00 -8.29
N GLU A 399 30.28 -43.92 -9.05
CA GLU A 399 30.50 -43.98 -10.51
C GLU A 399 30.71 -42.59 -11.18
N GLU A 400 31.89 -42.47 -11.80
CA GLU A 400 32.35 -41.65 -12.95
C GLU A 400 31.65 -40.32 -13.33
N GLY A 401 32.47 -39.26 -13.45
CA GLY A 401 32.06 -37.94 -13.95
C GLY A 401 33.24 -36.97 -14.19
N GLU A 402 34.28 -37.43 -14.89
CA GLU A 402 35.46 -36.61 -15.28
C GLU A 402 35.13 -35.53 -16.35
N GLU A 403 36.10 -34.65 -16.61
CA GLU A 403 36.07 -33.47 -17.54
C GLU A 403 35.23 -32.27 -17.01
N GLU A 404 35.75 -31.03 -16.89
CA GLU A 404 36.98 -30.41 -17.40
C GLU A 404 37.79 -29.68 -16.28
N GLU A 405 39.13 -29.72 -16.36
CA GLU A 405 40.06 -28.91 -15.53
C GLU A 405 40.32 -27.51 -16.15
N GLU A 406 41.25 -26.73 -15.56
CA GLU A 406 41.78 -25.41 -16.01
C GLU A 406 40.96 -24.13 -15.71
N GLU A 407 41.03 -23.63 -14.47
CA GLU A 407 41.44 -22.23 -14.14
C GLU A 407 41.62 -22.06 -12.59
N GLU A 408 42.67 -22.70 -12.04
CA GLU A 408 43.24 -22.42 -10.70
C GLU A 408 44.46 -21.46 -10.79
N GLU A 409 45.08 -21.14 -9.65
CA GLU A 409 46.27 -20.27 -9.46
C GLU A 409 46.10 -18.76 -9.71
N GLU A 410 45.38 -18.07 -8.79
CA GLU A 410 45.85 -16.77 -8.26
C GLU A 410 45.25 -16.49 -6.85
N GLU A 411 45.43 -17.43 -5.91
CA GLU A 411 45.21 -17.18 -4.47
C GLU A 411 46.39 -16.39 -3.89
N GLU A 412 46.25 -15.06 -3.74
CA GLU A 412 47.12 -14.28 -2.84
C GLU A 412 46.59 -14.36 -1.40
N GLU A 413 47.48 -14.66 -0.44
CA GLU A 413 47.20 -14.75 0.99
C GLU A 413 46.89 -13.36 1.61
N GLU A 414 45.67 -12.84 1.47
CA GLU A 414 45.20 -11.76 2.36
C GLU A 414 44.80 -12.37 3.72
N GLU A 415 45.63 -12.13 4.74
CA GLU A 415 45.41 -12.59 6.12
C GLU A 415 44.03 -12.13 6.64
N GLU A 416 43.24 -13.04 7.20
CA GLU A 416 41.92 -12.74 7.79
C GLU A 416 42.05 -11.81 9.02
N GLU A 417 42.02 -10.50 8.80
CA GLU A 417 41.53 -9.60 9.84
C GLU A 417 40.06 -9.97 10.11
N GLU A 418 39.76 -10.46 11.33
CA GLU A 418 38.39 -10.70 11.81
C GLU A 418 37.63 -9.36 11.93
N GLU A 419 37.27 -8.73 10.80
CA GLU A 419 36.46 -7.51 10.75
C GLU A 419 35.07 -7.85 11.29
N GLU A 420 34.87 -7.56 12.59
CA GLU A 420 33.70 -7.88 13.42
C GLU A 420 32.38 -7.61 12.70
N VAL A 421 31.87 -8.63 11.98
CA VAL A 421 30.87 -8.46 10.92
C VAL A 421 29.66 -7.71 11.48
N PRO A 422 29.41 -6.46 11.05
CA PRO A 422 28.46 -5.58 11.74
C PRO A 422 27.08 -6.21 11.78
N GLN A 423 26.58 -6.49 13.00
CA GLN A 423 25.30 -7.18 13.17
C GLN A 423 24.20 -6.40 12.43
N PRO A 424 23.42 -7.06 11.56
CA PRO A 424 22.55 -6.39 10.63
C PRO A 424 21.40 -5.69 11.36
N ASP A 425 21.16 -4.41 11.01
CA ASP A 425 20.18 -3.57 11.69
C ASP A 425 18.78 -4.22 11.68
N PRO A 426 18.20 -4.56 12.86
CA PRO A 426 16.91 -5.22 12.93
C PRO A 426 15.74 -4.34 12.47
N GLU A 427 15.88 -3.01 12.44
CA GLU A 427 14.89 -2.12 11.82
C GLU A 427 14.97 -2.18 10.29
N LEU A 428 16.18 -2.22 9.72
CA LEU A 428 16.39 -2.40 8.28
C LEU A 428 15.84 -3.75 7.80
N ILE A 429 16.14 -4.84 8.51
CA ILE A 429 15.58 -6.17 8.20
C ILE A 429 14.05 -6.14 8.17
N ARG A 430 13.41 -5.58 9.22
CA ARG A 430 11.95 -5.51 9.32
C ARG A 430 11.32 -4.68 8.20
N LYS A 431 11.93 -3.53 7.86
CA LYS A 431 11.50 -2.67 6.75
C LYS A 431 11.59 -3.40 5.42
N SER A 432 12.72 -4.06 5.15
CA SER A 432 12.97 -4.79 3.89
C SER A 432 12.05 -6.01 3.73
N GLN A 433 11.78 -6.76 4.81
CA GLN A 433 10.81 -7.85 4.80
C GLN A 433 9.38 -7.35 4.52
N ALA A 434 8.97 -6.23 5.12
CA ALA A 434 7.67 -5.62 4.85
C ALA A 434 7.53 -5.14 3.39
N GLU A 435 8.55 -4.49 2.82
CA GLU A 435 8.53 -4.05 1.42
C GLU A 435 8.50 -5.23 0.44
N LEU A 436 9.23 -6.32 0.71
CA LEU A 436 9.15 -7.53 -0.11
C LEU A 436 7.79 -8.22 0.01
N GLN A 437 7.14 -8.17 1.17
CA GLN A 437 5.78 -8.68 1.33
C GLN A 437 4.76 -7.84 0.55
N ASP A 438 4.87 -6.50 0.56
CA ASP A 438 4.04 -5.62 -0.27
C ASP A 438 4.25 -5.91 -1.77
N ILE A 439 5.51 -6.01 -2.22
CA ILE A 439 5.83 -6.35 -3.61
C ILE A 439 5.27 -7.74 -3.98
N ARG A 440 5.37 -8.73 -3.09
CA ARG A 440 4.80 -10.07 -3.30
C ARG A 440 3.29 -9.99 -3.58
N THR A 441 2.53 -9.23 -2.79
CA THR A 441 1.09 -9.04 -3.04
C THR A 441 0.79 -8.27 -4.34
N SER A 442 1.64 -7.31 -4.71
CA SER A 442 1.54 -6.60 -6.00
C SER A 442 1.72 -7.57 -7.18
N LEU A 443 2.71 -8.47 -7.12
CA LEU A 443 2.95 -9.50 -8.13
C LEU A 443 1.82 -10.54 -8.18
N ASP A 444 1.22 -10.92 -7.05
CA ASP A 444 0.03 -11.78 -7.01
C ASP A 444 -1.17 -11.15 -7.72
N ASN A 445 -1.38 -9.83 -7.54
CA ASN A 445 -2.43 -9.07 -8.22
C ASN A 445 -2.15 -8.95 -9.74
N LEU A 446 -0.93 -8.59 -10.15
CA LEU A 446 -0.54 -8.51 -11.57
C LEU A 446 -0.63 -9.89 -12.26
N ALA A 447 -0.30 -10.97 -11.56
CA ALA A 447 -0.50 -12.34 -12.02
C ALA A 447 -1.99 -12.74 -12.07
N HIS A 448 -2.89 -12.08 -11.33
CA HIS A 448 -4.32 -12.23 -11.52
C HIS A 448 -4.84 -11.44 -12.72
N GLU A 449 -4.45 -10.16 -12.88
CA GLU A 449 -4.78 -9.33 -14.05
C GLU A 449 -4.41 -10.04 -15.35
N LEU A 450 -3.19 -10.61 -15.43
CA LEU A 450 -2.75 -11.35 -16.60
C LEU A 450 -3.63 -12.57 -16.91
N ARG A 451 -4.11 -13.30 -15.89
CA ARG A 451 -5.08 -14.39 -16.07
C ARG A 451 -6.46 -13.90 -16.55
N GLN A 452 -6.85 -12.66 -16.24
CA GLN A 452 -8.06 -12.02 -16.76
C GLN A 452 -7.89 -11.50 -18.20
N LEU A 453 -6.67 -11.11 -18.59
CA LEU A 453 -6.30 -10.82 -19.99
C LEU A 453 -6.28 -12.11 -20.82
N GLU A 454 -5.66 -13.18 -20.31
CA GLU A 454 -5.57 -14.49 -20.99
C GLU A 454 -6.92 -15.19 -21.18
N SER A 455 -7.84 -15.07 -20.23
CA SER A 455 -9.21 -15.60 -20.37
C SER A 455 -10.10 -14.79 -21.32
N GLY A 456 -9.62 -13.62 -21.79
CA GLY A 456 -10.38 -12.70 -22.63
C GLY A 456 -11.44 -11.89 -21.88
N ALA A 457 -11.54 -12.01 -20.55
CA ALA A 457 -12.43 -11.20 -19.72
C ALA A 457 -12.10 -9.69 -19.83
N ILE A 458 -10.81 -9.37 -19.97
CA ILE A 458 -10.33 -8.03 -20.31
C ILE A 458 -9.61 -8.10 -21.67
N HIS A 459 -10.21 -7.52 -22.72
CA HIS A 459 -9.57 -7.43 -24.03
C HIS A 459 -9.15 -5.98 -24.34
N ASN A 460 -8.14 -5.47 -23.63
CA ASN A 460 -7.63 -4.12 -23.82
C ASN A 460 -6.09 -4.08 -23.90
N LYS A 461 -5.57 -3.70 -25.07
CA LYS A 461 -4.13 -3.52 -25.31
C LYS A 461 -3.46 -2.53 -24.34
N LYS A 462 -4.19 -1.53 -23.81
CA LYS A 462 -3.64 -0.62 -22.80
C LYS A 462 -3.31 -1.36 -21.50
N HIS A 463 -4.19 -2.25 -21.03
CA HIS A 463 -3.94 -3.01 -19.81
C HIS A 463 -2.72 -3.94 -19.95
N VAL A 464 -2.56 -4.62 -21.09
CA VAL A 464 -1.36 -5.45 -21.36
C VAL A 464 -0.07 -4.66 -21.16
N LEU A 465 -0.01 -3.44 -21.70
CA LEU A 465 1.16 -2.56 -21.58
C LEU A 465 1.32 -1.99 -20.16
N MET A 466 0.23 -1.66 -19.46
CA MET A 466 0.27 -1.23 -18.06
C MET A 466 0.74 -2.36 -17.12
N THR A 467 0.31 -3.61 -17.33
CA THR A 467 0.77 -4.77 -16.56
C THR A 467 2.26 -5.02 -16.83
N GLU A 468 2.74 -4.89 -18.08
CA GLU A 468 4.16 -4.96 -18.46
C GLU A 468 5.02 -3.88 -17.76
N GLU A 469 4.53 -2.64 -17.77
CA GLU A 469 5.17 -1.50 -17.10
C GLU A 469 5.21 -1.67 -15.57
N ASN A 470 4.09 -2.10 -14.97
CA ASN A 470 3.99 -2.35 -13.53
C ASN A 470 4.89 -3.50 -13.06
N LEU A 471 5.05 -4.56 -13.86
CA LEU A 471 6.02 -5.64 -13.59
C LEU A 471 7.46 -5.12 -13.66
N THR A 472 7.77 -4.24 -14.62
CA THR A 472 9.09 -3.60 -14.73
C THR A 472 9.37 -2.69 -13.53
N LYS A 473 8.37 -1.91 -13.08
CA LYS A 473 8.43 -1.09 -11.87
C LYS A 473 8.60 -1.96 -10.60
N ALA A 474 7.93 -3.11 -10.51
CA ALA A 474 8.09 -4.06 -9.42
C ALA A 474 9.51 -4.66 -9.37
N MET A 475 10.08 -5.02 -10.53
CA MET A 475 11.46 -5.52 -10.63
C MET A 475 12.48 -4.51 -10.08
N LEU A 476 12.40 -3.24 -10.51
CA LEU A 476 13.25 -2.17 -10.02
C LEU A 476 13.10 -1.92 -8.50
N ARG A 477 11.90 -2.11 -7.95
CA ARG A 477 11.71 -2.07 -6.48
C ARG A 477 12.40 -3.22 -5.77
N ILE A 478 12.31 -4.45 -6.27
CA ILE A 478 13.03 -5.61 -5.69
C ILE A 478 14.54 -5.37 -5.72
N ASP A 479 15.07 -4.73 -6.77
CA ASP A 479 16.49 -4.38 -6.84
C ASP A 479 16.91 -3.33 -5.80
N SER A 480 16.01 -2.39 -5.47
CA SER A 480 16.26 -1.34 -4.46
C SER A 480 16.15 -1.80 -3.00
N VAL A 481 15.63 -3.00 -2.70
CA VAL A 481 15.53 -3.49 -1.32
C VAL A 481 16.91 -3.90 -0.80
N GLU A 482 17.46 -3.12 0.11
CA GLU A 482 18.71 -3.46 0.83
C GLU A 482 18.52 -4.75 1.64
N SER A 483 19.49 -5.67 1.54
CA SER A 483 19.45 -6.93 2.29
C SER A 483 19.96 -6.80 3.72
N GLY A 484 20.72 -5.76 4.02
CA GLY A 484 21.43 -5.60 5.30
C GLY A 484 22.46 -6.70 5.61
N GLY A 485 22.67 -7.67 4.71
CA GLY A 485 23.43 -8.90 4.98
C GLY A 485 22.57 -10.15 5.25
N ASP A 486 21.24 -10.02 5.42
CA ASP A 486 20.33 -11.13 5.70
C ASP A 486 20.08 -12.02 4.46
N ASP A 487 20.45 -13.30 4.56
CA ASP A 487 20.21 -14.31 3.53
C ASP A 487 18.73 -14.61 3.30
N SER A 488 17.86 -14.44 4.30
CA SER A 488 16.41 -14.56 4.12
C SER A 488 15.92 -13.52 3.13
N ILE A 489 16.35 -12.26 3.30
CA ILE A 489 16.05 -11.17 2.37
C ILE A 489 16.70 -11.41 1.00
N ARG A 490 17.96 -11.85 0.92
CA ARG A 490 18.61 -12.21 -0.36
C ARG A 490 17.85 -13.31 -1.11
N LYS A 491 17.43 -14.37 -0.43
CA LYS A 491 16.65 -15.49 -0.99
C LYS A 491 15.26 -15.03 -1.45
N GLN A 492 14.56 -14.20 -0.66
CA GLN A 492 13.26 -13.63 -1.04
C GLN A 492 13.36 -12.69 -2.26
N ARG A 493 14.38 -11.82 -2.33
CA ARG A 493 14.62 -10.98 -3.53
C ARG A 493 14.78 -11.85 -4.79
N LYS A 494 15.57 -12.92 -4.71
CA LYS A 494 15.77 -13.88 -5.83
C LYS A 494 14.47 -14.61 -6.19
N GLU A 495 13.64 -15.02 -5.23
CA GLU A 495 12.30 -15.60 -5.49
C GLU A 495 11.43 -14.62 -6.29
N LEU A 496 11.36 -13.35 -5.86
CA LEU A 496 10.49 -12.35 -6.48
C LEU A 496 10.99 -11.87 -7.86
N ILE A 497 12.31 -11.83 -8.10
CA ILE A 497 12.88 -11.55 -9.43
C ILE A 497 12.48 -12.66 -10.41
N ASN A 498 12.82 -13.91 -10.10
CA ASN A 498 12.46 -15.08 -10.92
C ASN A 498 10.94 -15.14 -11.19
N ARG A 499 10.12 -14.78 -10.19
CA ARG A 499 8.66 -14.70 -10.31
C ARG A 499 8.20 -13.59 -11.27
N THR A 500 8.83 -12.42 -11.20
CA THR A 500 8.53 -11.28 -12.09
C THR A 500 8.89 -11.61 -13.54
N GLU A 501 10.07 -12.19 -13.79
CA GLU A 501 10.50 -12.67 -15.11
C GLU A 501 9.52 -13.69 -15.70
N HIS A 502 9.07 -14.66 -14.90
CA HIS A 502 8.09 -15.66 -15.32
C HIS A 502 6.73 -15.06 -15.70
N ILE A 503 6.31 -13.96 -15.07
CA ILE A 503 5.08 -13.25 -15.44
C ILE A 503 5.32 -12.42 -16.71
N LEU A 504 6.46 -11.72 -16.83
CA LEU A 504 6.84 -10.97 -18.03
C LEU A 504 6.90 -11.87 -19.28
N ALA A 505 7.46 -13.08 -19.18
CA ALA A 505 7.46 -14.06 -20.25
C ALA A 505 6.05 -14.39 -20.77
N LYS A 506 5.06 -14.52 -19.85
CA LYS A 506 3.65 -14.77 -20.19
C LYS A 506 2.97 -13.54 -20.81
N VAL A 507 3.29 -12.33 -20.35
CA VAL A 507 2.84 -11.08 -20.99
C VAL A 507 3.33 -11.03 -22.44
N ASP A 508 4.58 -11.43 -22.66
CA ASP A 508 5.18 -11.47 -23.99
C ASP A 508 4.57 -12.57 -24.88
N ASP A 509 4.28 -13.76 -24.34
CA ASP A 509 3.49 -14.78 -25.06
C ASP A 509 2.06 -14.33 -25.35
N PHE A 510 1.44 -13.53 -24.48
CA PHE A 510 0.15 -12.93 -24.76
C PHE A 510 0.25 -11.91 -25.90
N LYS A 511 1.26 -11.03 -25.90
CA LYS A 511 1.55 -10.07 -26.98
C LYS A 511 1.84 -10.77 -28.31
N ARG A 512 2.57 -11.90 -28.30
CA ARG A 512 2.81 -12.79 -29.45
C ARG A 512 1.50 -13.37 -29.97
N ARG A 513 0.73 -14.08 -29.13
CA ARG A 513 -0.54 -14.74 -29.50
C ARG A 513 -1.59 -13.77 -30.07
N THR A 514 -1.77 -12.62 -29.43
CA THR A 514 -2.82 -11.64 -29.78
C THR A 514 -2.50 -10.74 -30.98
N LYS A 515 -1.30 -10.84 -31.57
CA LYS A 515 -0.80 -9.92 -32.61
C LYS A 515 -0.79 -8.45 -32.14
N ILE A 516 -0.70 -8.23 -30.83
CA ILE A 516 -0.63 -6.90 -30.21
C ILE A 516 0.72 -6.20 -30.47
N SER A 517 1.72 -6.93 -30.99
CA SER A 517 3.00 -6.42 -31.49
C SER A 517 2.88 -5.02 -32.10
N VAL A 518 3.59 -4.04 -31.51
CA VAL A 518 3.66 -2.68 -32.05
C VAL A 518 4.19 -2.77 -33.48
N PRO A 519 3.54 -2.14 -34.48
CA PRO A 519 4.04 -2.18 -35.85
C PRO A 519 5.40 -1.48 -35.90
N ARG A 520 6.47 -2.27 -36.05
CA ARG A 520 7.84 -1.78 -36.28
C ARG A 520 7.78 -0.79 -37.45
N ARG A 521 8.00 0.50 -37.17
CA ARG A 521 8.14 1.52 -38.21
C ARG A 521 9.32 1.11 -39.09
N LYS A 522 9.08 1.05 -40.40
CA LYS A 522 10.09 0.83 -41.44
C LYS A 522 10.71 2.16 -41.84
#